data_AF-A0A1W9YSP9-F1
#
_entry.id   AF-A0A1W9YSP9-F1
#
_cell.length_a   1.000
_cell.length_b   1.000
_cell.length_c   1.000
_cell.angle_alpha   90.00
_cell.angle_beta   90.00
_cell.angle_gamma   90.00
#
_symmetry.space_group_name_H-M   'P 1'
#
loop_
_entity.id
_entity.type
_entity.pdbx_description
1 polymer ?
#
loop_
_entity_poly.entity_id
_entity_poly.type
_entity_poly.pdbx_seq_one_letter_code
_entity_poly.pdbx_strand_id
1 'polypeptide(L)'
;MDATDLRVWPAQVAAMKAGVRASGARTEVDAVFSGDDYCHELARWFDATAVQMSRTGASTDVRADLAGRWCELVPAVRAGLTTRVVVVGAESTGTTMVAQRLAAHFRARGGVWASTQCVSEYGREYTQLKMESGCGVADFVWDAADFDVIGPEQTRREDASGGPWTSVPDRAVYLLTDHDGLPWQDDGMREGDLAIRAAMTDWFAEALTAAGQSWVLLMGTLEQRLDVAVRTVEPLVALREVR
;
A
#
# COMPACT_ATOMS: atom_id res chain seq x y z
N MET A 1 -20.59 18.85 8.00
CA MET A 1 -21.91 19.21 7.46
C MET A 1 -22.45 20.27 8.39
N ASP A 2 -22.80 21.44 7.88
CA ASP A 2 -23.54 22.38 8.70
C ASP A 2 -25.01 21.92 8.74
N ALA A 3 -25.32 21.06 9.70
CA ALA A 3 -26.66 20.54 9.91
C ALA A 3 -27.66 21.65 10.31
N THR A 4 -27.18 22.87 10.58
CA THR A 4 -28.01 24.02 10.95
C THR A 4 -28.47 24.86 9.75
N ASP A 5 -27.88 24.67 8.56
CA ASP A 5 -28.33 25.38 7.34
C ASP A 5 -29.34 24.52 6.54
N LEU A 6 -30.62 24.91 6.65
CA LEU A 6 -31.74 24.30 5.91
C LEU A 6 -31.57 24.32 4.39
N ARG A 7 -30.69 25.16 3.83
CA ARG A 7 -30.41 25.23 2.38
C ARG A 7 -29.51 24.08 1.90
N VAL A 8 -28.77 23.44 2.80
CA VAL A 8 -27.83 22.36 2.47
C VAL A 8 -28.54 21.00 2.38
N TRP A 9 -29.61 20.83 3.16
CA TRP A 9 -30.36 19.58 3.26
C TRP A 9 -30.91 19.04 1.93
N PRO A 10 -31.60 19.83 1.07
CA PRO A 10 -32.14 19.32 -0.18
C PRO A 10 -31.07 18.71 -1.08
N ALA A 11 -29.92 19.38 -1.20
CA ALA A 11 -28.82 18.93 -2.06
C ALA A 11 -28.18 17.64 -1.52
N GLN A 12 -27.94 17.56 -0.22
CA GLN A 12 -27.36 16.36 0.40
C GLN A 12 -28.30 15.16 0.36
N VAL A 13 -29.57 15.36 0.67
CA VAL A 13 -30.58 14.30 0.61
C VAL A 13 -30.76 13.82 -0.83
N ALA A 14 -30.74 14.73 -1.82
CA ALA A 14 -30.78 14.34 -3.23
C ALA A 14 -29.58 13.47 -3.62
N ALA A 15 -28.37 13.82 -3.16
CA ALA A 15 -27.17 13.00 -3.39
C ALA A 15 -27.26 11.63 -2.72
N MET A 16 -27.71 11.56 -1.46
CA MET A 16 -27.90 10.30 -0.75
C MET A 16 -28.96 9.41 -1.43
N LYS A 17 -30.10 9.96 -1.83
CA LYS A 17 -31.15 9.23 -2.57
C LYS A 17 -30.65 8.75 -3.94
N ALA A 18 -29.80 9.52 -4.61
CA ALA A 18 -29.14 9.07 -5.83
C ALA A 18 -28.20 7.89 -5.57
N GLY A 19 -27.45 7.92 -4.47
CA GLY A 19 -26.60 6.80 -4.03
C GLY A 19 -27.38 5.51 -3.77
N VAL A 20 -28.52 5.60 -3.07
CA VAL A 20 -29.41 4.44 -2.81
C VAL A 20 -29.95 3.87 -4.12
N ARG A 21 -30.34 4.71 -5.09
CA ARG A 21 -30.74 4.24 -6.42
C ARG A 21 -29.60 3.55 -7.16
N ALA A 22 -28.41 4.12 -7.12
CA ALA A 22 -27.24 3.59 -7.82
C ALA A 22 -26.76 2.25 -7.27
N SER A 23 -27.01 1.96 -5.98
CA SER A 23 -26.65 0.67 -5.39
C SER A 23 -27.57 -0.49 -5.80
N GLY A 24 -28.69 -0.21 -6.48
CA GLY A 24 -29.71 -1.20 -6.81
C GLY A 24 -30.59 -1.61 -5.61
N ALA A 25 -30.44 -0.93 -4.47
CA ALA A 25 -31.30 -1.13 -3.31
C ALA A 25 -32.72 -0.58 -3.55
N ARG A 26 -33.66 -1.00 -2.70
CA ARG A 26 -34.99 -0.37 -2.65
C ARG A 26 -34.83 1.13 -2.34
N THR A 27 -35.60 1.95 -3.04
CA THR A 27 -35.51 3.41 -2.93
C THR A 27 -36.24 3.98 -1.72
N GLU A 28 -37.19 3.21 -1.17
CA GLU A 28 -37.85 3.53 0.09
C GLU A 28 -36.92 3.22 1.26
N VAL A 29 -36.82 4.17 2.18
CA VAL A 29 -35.97 4.07 3.37
C VAL A 29 -36.89 3.99 4.58
N ASP A 30 -36.91 2.84 5.26
CA ASP A 30 -37.79 2.63 6.42
C ASP A 30 -37.23 3.30 7.70
N ALA A 31 -35.91 3.37 7.81
CA ALA A 31 -35.22 3.91 8.97
C ALA A 31 -33.87 4.56 8.63
N VAL A 32 -33.50 5.58 9.39
CA VAL A 32 -32.21 6.27 9.35
C VAL A 32 -31.51 6.08 10.69
N PHE A 33 -30.29 5.55 10.64
CA PHE A 33 -29.43 5.33 11.80
C PHE A 33 -28.32 6.39 11.81
N SER A 34 -28.16 7.07 12.94
CA SER A 34 -27.06 8.01 13.15
C SER A 34 -26.75 8.08 14.65
N GLY A 35 -25.54 8.52 14.98
CA GLY A 35 -25.20 8.90 16.36
C GLY A 35 -24.96 10.38 16.54
N ASP A 36 -25.31 11.18 15.53
CA ASP A 36 -25.21 12.63 15.55
C ASP A 36 -26.61 13.24 15.81
N ASP A 37 -26.66 14.43 16.42
CA ASP A 37 -27.92 15.07 16.83
C ASP A 37 -28.88 15.38 15.68
N TYR A 38 -28.37 15.41 14.44
CA TYR A 38 -29.17 15.65 13.24
C TYR A 38 -29.97 14.42 12.76
N CYS A 39 -29.91 13.27 13.46
CA CYS A 39 -30.57 12.02 13.08
C CYS A 39 -32.06 12.20 12.75
N HIS A 40 -32.80 12.91 13.63
CA HIS A 40 -34.23 13.14 13.47
C HIS A 40 -34.56 13.99 12.25
N GLU A 41 -33.77 15.02 11.96
CA GLU A 41 -33.97 15.86 10.79
C GLU A 41 -33.69 15.07 9.51
N LEU A 42 -32.58 14.31 9.47
CA LEU A 42 -32.27 13.45 8.32
C LEU A 42 -33.39 12.43 8.06
N ALA A 43 -33.90 11.77 9.10
CA ALA A 43 -35.00 10.81 8.98
C ALA A 43 -36.27 11.46 8.39
N ARG A 44 -36.59 12.69 8.79
CA ARG A 44 -37.72 13.45 8.22
C ARG A 44 -37.57 13.69 6.72
N TRP A 45 -36.36 13.99 6.22
CA TRP A 45 -36.11 14.17 4.77
C TRP A 45 -36.26 12.88 3.95
N PHE A 46 -36.13 11.73 4.61
CA PHE A 46 -36.31 10.41 4.03
C PHE A 46 -37.71 9.83 4.24
N ASP A 47 -38.59 10.51 4.99
CA ASP A 47 -39.87 9.97 5.46
C ASP A 47 -39.69 8.63 6.20
N ALA A 48 -38.66 8.57 7.05
CA ALA A 48 -38.16 7.35 7.68
C ALA A 48 -38.20 7.45 9.21
N THR A 49 -38.11 6.29 9.87
CA THR A 49 -37.95 6.23 11.34
C THR A 49 -36.54 6.63 11.75
N ALA A 50 -36.40 7.57 12.68
CA ALA A 50 -35.10 7.92 13.25
C ALA A 50 -34.67 6.88 14.31
N VAL A 51 -33.46 6.34 14.18
CA VAL A 51 -32.84 5.46 15.17
C VAL A 51 -31.53 6.08 15.65
N GLN A 52 -31.61 6.79 16.79
CA GLN A 52 -30.43 7.40 17.41
C GLN A 52 -29.58 6.34 18.10
N MET A 53 -28.28 6.36 17.83
CA MET A 53 -27.31 5.39 18.32
C MET A 53 -26.20 6.09 19.09
N SER A 54 -25.61 5.43 20.09
CA SER A 54 -24.35 5.91 20.66
C SER A 54 -23.19 5.64 19.69
N ARG A 55 -22.30 6.63 19.52
CA ARG A 55 -21.05 6.43 18.78
C ARG A 55 -20.01 5.81 19.71
N THR A 56 -19.36 4.74 19.27
CA THR A 56 -18.20 4.14 19.97
C THR A 56 -16.94 4.36 19.15
N GLY A 57 -15.93 5.01 19.73
CA GLY A 57 -14.69 5.38 19.05
C GLY A 57 -14.85 6.55 18.09
N ALA A 58 -13.84 7.43 18.00
CA ALA A 58 -13.84 8.54 17.07
C ALA A 58 -12.74 8.39 16.01
N SER A 59 -13.12 8.58 14.75
CA SER A 59 -12.15 8.64 13.65
C SER A 59 -11.13 9.77 13.83
N THR A 60 -11.46 10.79 14.64
CA THR A 60 -10.53 11.84 15.05
C THR A 60 -9.37 11.29 15.85
N ASP A 61 -9.59 10.47 16.88
CA ASP A 61 -8.49 9.92 17.66
C ASP A 61 -7.70 8.87 16.87
N VAL A 62 -8.33 8.14 15.92
CA VAL A 62 -7.59 7.30 14.95
C VAL A 62 -6.66 8.14 14.07
N ARG A 63 -7.10 9.32 13.62
CA ARG A 63 -6.24 10.23 12.83
C ARG A 63 -5.17 10.90 13.68
N ALA A 64 -5.41 11.09 14.98
CA ALA A 64 -4.46 11.67 15.92
C ALA A 64 -3.35 10.68 16.30
N ASP A 65 -3.66 9.39 16.39
CA ASP A 65 -2.72 8.31 16.69
C ASP A 65 -3.08 7.03 15.92
N LEU A 66 -2.63 6.94 14.67
CA LEU A 66 -2.94 5.80 13.82
C LEU A 66 -2.22 4.53 14.29
N ALA A 67 -0.96 4.67 14.72
CA ALA A 67 -0.14 3.57 15.18
C ALA A 67 -0.69 2.95 16.47
N GLY A 68 -1.06 3.76 17.46
CA GLY A 68 -1.62 3.29 18.72
C GLY A 68 -3.02 2.69 18.56
N ARG A 69 -3.79 3.12 17.57
CA ARG A 69 -5.16 2.63 17.31
C ARG A 69 -5.27 1.64 16.15
N TRP A 70 -4.14 1.17 15.61
CA TRP A 70 -4.11 0.28 14.44
C TRP A 70 -4.97 -0.99 14.60
N CYS A 71 -4.98 -1.55 15.81
CA CYS A 71 -5.74 -2.75 16.13
C CYS A 71 -7.26 -2.55 16.10
N GLU A 72 -7.76 -1.31 16.13
CA GLU A 72 -9.18 -0.99 15.99
C GLU A 72 -9.66 -1.00 14.53
N LEU A 73 -8.72 -0.90 13.58
CA LEU A 73 -9.04 -0.82 12.16
C LEU A 73 -9.41 -2.20 11.60
N VAL A 74 -10.44 -2.23 10.76
CA VAL A 74 -10.76 -3.41 9.97
C VAL A 74 -9.68 -3.66 8.90
N PRO A 75 -9.47 -4.91 8.44
CA PRO A 75 -8.39 -5.26 7.51
C PRO A 75 -8.34 -4.39 6.24
N ALA A 76 -9.50 -4.05 5.65
CA ALA A 76 -9.58 -3.19 4.48
C ALA A 76 -8.99 -1.78 4.75
N VAL A 77 -9.24 -1.21 5.92
CA VAL A 77 -8.70 0.12 6.29
C VAL A 77 -7.21 0.03 6.60
N ARG A 78 -6.76 -1.05 7.25
CA ARG A 78 -5.32 -1.29 7.48
C ARG A 78 -4.57 -1.34 6.16
N ALA A 79 -5.02 -2.14 5.21
CA ALA A 79 -4.38 -2.19 3.91
C ALA A 79 -4.36 -0.82 3.20
N GLY A 80 -5.35 0.05 3.41
CA GLY A 80 -5.35 1.38 2.79
C GLY A 80 -4.40 2.36 3.44
N LEU A 81 -4.17 2.20 4.74
CA LEU A 81 -3.38 3.13 5.56
C LEU A 81 -1.96 2.64 5.85
N THR A 82 -1.61 1.41 5.47
CA THR A 82 -0.26 0.85 5.64
C THR A 82 0.75 1.69 4.88
N THR A 83 1.80 2.15 5.58
CA THR A 83 2.98 2.74 4.94
C THR A 83 3.72 1.66 4.15
N ARG A 84 3.71 1.76 2.82
CA ARG A 84 4.40 0.83 1.91
C ARG A 84 5.74 1.41 1.47
N VAL A 85 6.82 0.70 1.79
CA VAL A 85 8.17 0.99 1.32
C VAL A 85 8.55 -0.09 0.32
N VAL A 86 8.99 0.31 -0.87
CA VAL A 86 9.35 -0.63 -1.93
C VAL A 86 10.84 -0.56 -2.17
N VAL A 87 11.53 -1.70 -2.12
CA VAL A 87 12.95 -1.78 -2.47
C VAL A 87 13.07 -2.36 -3.87
N VAL A 88 13.68 -1.61 -4.77
CA VAL A 88 13.90 -2.00 -6.19
C VAL A 88 15.37 -1.87 -6.55
N GLY A 89 15.76 -2.50 -7.64
CA GLY A 89 17.12 -2.42 -8.17
C GLY A 89 17.40 -3.58 -9.11
N ALA A 90 18.55 -3.49 -9.77
CA ALA A 90 19.03 -4.56 -10.62
C ALA A 90 19.29 -5.85 -9.82
N GLU A 91 19.51 -6.95 -10.52
CA GLU A 91 19.82 -8.21 -9.87
C GLU A 91 21.12 -8.13 -9.05
N SER A 92 21.14 -8.84 -7.91
CA SER A 92 22.28 -8.91 -7.01
C SER A 92 22.77 -7.55 -6.45
N THR A 93 21.93 -6.51 -6.43
CA THR A 93 22.24 -5.21 -5.78
C THR A 93 21.85 -5.15 -4.29
N GLY A 94 21.38 -6.26 -3.73
CA GLY A 94 21.05 -6.39 -2.31
C GLY A 94 19.64 -5.93 -1.92
N THR A 95 18.70 -5.85 -2.86
CA THR A 95 17.28 -5.52 -2.62
C THR A 95 16.68 -6.34 -1.49
N THR A 96 16.78 -7.67 -1.57
CA THR A 96 16.29 -8.61 -0.55
C THR A 96 16.90 -8.37 0.82
N MET A 97 18.22 -8.12 0.87
CA MET A 97 18.93 -7.87 2.12
C MET A 97 18.48 -6.57 2.77
N VAL A 98 18.35 -5.49 1.99
CA VAL A 98 17.85 -4.20 2.48
C VAL A 98 16.42 -4.33 2.99
N ALA A 99 15.52 -4.95 2.23
CA ALA A 99 14.12 -5.13 2.61
C ALA A 99 13.96 -5.92 3.91
N GLN A 100 14.66 -7.05 4.05
CA GLN A 100 14.62 -7.88 5.25
C GLN A 100 15.17 -7.15 6.49
N ARG A 101 16.30 -6.45 6.35
CA ARG A 101 16.95 -5.74 7.45
C ARG A 101 16.16 -4.49 7.86
N LEU A 102 15.56 -3.78 6.92
CA LEU A 102 14.66 -2.65 7.18
C LEU A 102 13.39 -3.12 7.91
N ALA A 103 12.77 -4.21 7.45
CA ALA A 103 11.63 -4.80 8.16
C ALA A 103 12.00 -5.25 9.58
N ALA A 104 13.16 -5.87 9.77
CA ALA A 104 13.65 -6.25 11.09
C ALA A 104 13.89 -5.03 12.00
N HIS A 105 14.43 -3.93 11.44
CA HIS A 105 14.62 -2.67 12.17
C HIS A 105 13.29 -2.15 12.74
N PHE A 106 12.26 -2.02 11.90
CA PHE A 106 10.95 -1.54 12.37
C PHE A 106 10.22 -2.53 13.28
N ARG A 107 10.38 -3.85 13.08
CA ARG A 107 9.86 -4.85 14.03
C ARG A 107 10.45 -4.70 15.42
N ALA A 108 11.74 -4.37 15.52
CA ALA A 108 12.42 -4.19 16.80
C ALA A 108 11.87 -3.02 17.63
N ARG A 109 11.17 -2.07 17.00
CA ARG A 109 10.46 -0.97 17.68
C ARG A 109 9.31 -1.48 18.58
N GLY A 110 8.78 -2.67 18.32
CA GLY A 110 7.70 -3.26 19.10
C GLY A 110 6.32 -2.62 18.83
N GLY A 111 5.35 -2.91 19.69
CA GLY A 111 3.97 -2.45 19.53
C GLY A 111 3.37 -2.91 18.20
N VAL A 112 2.67 -2.00 17.51
CA VAL A 112 2.10 -2.27 16.18
C VAL A 112 3.16 -2.65 15.15
N TRP A 113 4.37 -2.09 15.26
CA TRP A 113 5.45 -2.26 14.29
C TRP A 113 6.06 -3.65 14.30
N ALA A 114 5.89 -4.43 15.38
CA ALA A 114 6.25 -5.84 15.43
C ALA A 114 5.57 -6.67 14.31
N SER A 115 4.43 -6.20 13.80
CA SER A 115 3.69 -6.83 12.70
C SER A 115 4.17 -6.44 11.30
N THR A 116 5.20 -5.59 11.17
CA THR A 116 5.75 -5.15 9.86
C THR A 116 6.07 -6.36 8.99
N GLN A 117 5.61 -6.37 7.75
CA GLN A 117 5.82 -7.48 6.81
C GLN A 117 6.94 -7.15 5.81
N CYS A 118 7.66 -8.18 5.37
CA CYS A 118 8.59 -8.10 4.25
C CYS A 118 8.03 -9.02 3.19
N VAL A 119 7.58 -8.45 2.08
CA VAL A 119 6.95 -9.19 0.97
C VAL A 119 8.01 -9.40 -0.11
N SER A 120 8.30 -10.65 -0.44
CA SER A 120 9.24 -11.00 -1.51
C SER A 120 8.64 -10.73 -2.89
N GLU A 121 9.50 -10.50 -3.89
CA GLU A 121 9.07 -10.38 -5.27
C GLU A 121 8.49 -11.70 -5.79
N TYR A 122 7.27 -11.67 -6.33
CA TYR A 122 6.65 -12.86 -6.91
C TYR A 122 7.25 -13.23 -8.27
N GLY A 123 7.77 -12.24 -9.03
CA GLY A 123 8.40 -12.50 -10.34
C GLY A 123 9.53 -13.52 -10.29
N ARG A 124 10.32 -13.57 -9.21
CA ARG A 124 11.37 -14.58 -9.00
C ARG A 124 10.78 -15.99 -8.89
N GLU A 125 9.75 -16.15 -8.06
CA GLU A 125 9.06 -17.42 -7.89
C GLU A 125 8.36 -17.86 -9.18
N TYR A 126 7.71 -16.92 -9.88
CA TYR A 126 7.09 -17.17 -11.17
C TYR A 126 8.11 -17.64 -12.22
N THR A 127 9.30 -17.03 -12.25
CA THR A 127 10.40 -17.44 -13.13
C THR A 127 10.79 -18.89 -12.89
N GLN A 128 10.97 -19.29 -11.63
CA GLN A 128 11.29 -20.67 -11.25
C GLN A 128 10.18 -21.63 -11.70
N LEU A 129 8.92 -21.32 -11.43
CA LEU A 129 7.77 -22.14 -11.84
C LEU A 129 7.68 -22.29 -13.37
N LYS A 130 7.88 -21.21 -14.12
CA LYS A 130 7.86 -21.22 -15.59
C LYS A 130 9.06 -22.00 -16.15
N MET A 131 10.23 -21.96 -15.52
CA MET A 131 11.36 -22.81 -15.90
C MET A 131 11.09 -24.30 -15.62
N GLU A 132 10.55 -24.63 -14.46
CA GLU A 132 10.15 -26.00 -14.09
C GLU A 132 9.08 -26.58 -15.04
N SER A 133 8.27 -25.72 -15.65
CA SER A 133 7.26 -26.11 -16.65
C SER A 133 7.85 -26.51 -18.03
N GLY A 134 9.17 -26.42 -18.19
CA GLY A 134 9.89 -26.88 -19.39
C GLY A 134 10.45 -25.76 -20.28
N CYS A 135 10.38 -24.50 -19.84
CA CYS A 135 11.07 -23.39 -20.50
C CYS A 135 12.54 -23.36 -20.05
N GLY A 136 13.48 -23.63 -20.95
CA GLY A 136 14.90 -23.50 -20.65
C GLY A 136 15.30 -22.04 -20.41
N VAL A 137 16.35 -21.80 -19.60
CA VAL A 137 16.88 -20.45 -19.29
C VAL A 137 17.14 -19.62 -20.56
N ALA A 138 17.62 -20.25 -21.64
CA ALA A 138 17.98 -19.59 -22.88
C ALA A 138 16.78 -19.05 -23.69
N ASP A 139 15.57 -19.61 -23.47
CA ASP A 139 14.35 -19.21 -24.18
C ASP A 139 13.37 -18.44 -23.26
N PHE A 140 13.83 -18.08 -22.06
CA PHE A 140 12.98 -17.43 -21.07
C PHE A 140 12.74 -15.96 -21.42
N VAL A 141 11.54 -15.68 -21.91
CA VAL A 141 11.06 -14.31 -22.16
C VAL A 141 9.80 -14.08 -21.32
N TRP A 142 9.76 -12.92 -20.66
CA TRP A 142 8.52 -12.40 -20.10
C TRP A 142 7.74 -11.65 -21.18
N ASP A 143 6.48 -12.02 -21.35
CA ASP A 143 5.51 -11.31 -22.17
C ASP A 143 4.43 -10.63 -21.31
N ALA A 144 3.48 -9.97 -21.96
CA ALA A 144 2.39 -9.27 -21.26
C ALA A 144 1.51 -10.22 -20.43
N ALA A 145 1.30 -11.46 -20.88
CA ALA A 145 0.47 -12.42 -20.16
C ALA A 145 1.15 -12.89 -18.86
N ASP A 146 2.49 -12.96 -18.85
CA ASP A 146 3.23 -13.19 -17.60
C ASP A 146 2.96 -12.07 -16.58
N PHE A 147 2.94 -10.81 -17.03
CA PHE A 147 2.63 -9.67 -16.15
C PHE A 147 1.17 -9.64 -15.67
N ASP A 148 0.22 -10.17 -16.47
CA ASP A 148 -1.17 -10.36 -16.04
C ASP A 148 -1.31 -11.39 -14.91
N VAL A 149 -0.32 -12.27 -14.72
CA VAL A 149 -0.23 -13.19 -13.57
C VAL A 149 0.57 -12.56 -12.43
N ILE A 150 1.75 -12.00 -12.75
CA ILE A 150 2.69 -11.49 -11.75
C ILE A 150 2.09 -10.32 -10.98
N GLY A 151 1.47 -9.37 -11.69
CA GLY A 151 0.94 -8.13 -11.11
C GLY A 151 -0.12 -8.40 -10.03
N PRO A 152 -1.24 -9.08 -10.36
CA PRO A 152 -2.29 -9.39 -9.39
C PRO A 152 -1.81 -10.21 -8.21
N GLU A 153 -0.93 -11.19 -8.42
CA GLU A 153 -0.40 -12.01 -7.33
C GLU A 153 0.56 -11.21 -6.42
N GLN A 154 1.40 -10.35 -7.00
CA GLN A 154 2.23 -9.42 -6.22
C GLN A 154 1.34 -8.51 -5.36
N THR A 155 0.30 -7.91 -5.94
CA THR A 155 -0.69 -7.10 -5.20
C THR A 155 -1.36 -7.91 -4.10
N ARG A 156 -1.80 -9.15 -4.39
CA ARG A 156 -2.43 -10.02 -3.39
C ARG A 156 -1.49 -10.33 -2.21
N ARG A 157 -0.19 -10.51 -2.45
CA ARG A 157 0.80 -10.73 -1.38
C ARG A 157 1.07 -9.47 -0.57
N GLU A 158 1.18 -8.32 -1.23
CA GLU A 158 1.30 -7.00 -0.60
C GLU A 158 0.07 -6.67 0.27
N ASP A 159 -1.10 -7.13 -0.17
CA ASP A 159 -2.38 -6.90 0.47
C ASP A 159 -2.87 -8.12 1.27
N ALA A 160 -2.09 -9.17 1.50
CA ALA A 160 -2.57 -10.35 2.24
C ALA A 160 -3.04 -10.04 3.68
N SER A 161 -2.89 -8.79 4.12
CA SER A 161 -3.44 -8.21 5.35
C SER A 161 -4.68 -7.29 5.16
N GLY A 162 -5.27 -7.16 3.97
CA GLY A 162 -6.53 -6.47 3.71
C GLY A 162 -7.17 -6.78 2.33
N GLY A 163 -8.49 -6.53 2.23
CA GLY A 163 -9.30 -6.98 1.09
C GLY A 163 -8.91 -6.39 -0.28
N PRO A 164 -9.56 -6.85 -1.37
CA PRO A 164 -9.22 -6.46 -2.73
C PRO A 164 -9.40 -4.96 -2.95
N TRP A 165 -8.39 -4.31 -3.51
CA TRP A 165 -8.44 -2.92 -3.96
C TRP A 165 -8.94 -2.81 -5.40
N THR A 166 -9.63 -1.72 -5.70
CA THR A 166 -9.93 -1.28 -7.07
C THR A 166 -8.82 -0.38 -7.66
N SER A 167 -7.84 0.03 -6.86
CA SER A 167 -6.67 0.83 -7.25
C SER A 167 -5.48 0.54 -6.34
N VAL A 168 -4.26 0.48 -6.88
CA VAL A 168 -3.04 0.24 -6.09
C VAL A 168 -2.86 1.38 -5.07
N PRO A 169 -2.73 1.09 -3.76
CA PRO A 169 -2.50 2.12 -2.75
C PRO A 169 -1.19 2.89 -3.00
N ASP A 170 -1.19 4.18 -2.69
CA ASP A 170 0.01 5.01 -2.82
C ASP A 170 1.18 4.40 -2.02
N ARG A 171 2.29 4.17 -2.72
CA ARG A 171 3.54 3.73 -2.13
C ARG A 171 4.21 4.95 -1.52
N ALA A 172 4.68 4.83 -0.27
CA ALA A 172 5.19 5.97 0.48
C ALA A 172 6.55 6.42 -0.06
N VAL A 173 7.43 5.47 -0.41
CA VAL A 173 8.73 5.73 -1.02
C VAL A 173 9.29 4.47 -1.70
N TYR A 174 10.07 4.68 -2.76
CA TYR A 174 10.90 3.66 -3.38
C TYR A 174 12.37 3.83 -2.97
N LEU A 175 13.01 2.74 -2.62
CA LEU A 175 14.42 2.66 -2.29
C LEU A 175 15.12 1.92 -3.43
N LEU A 176 15.83 2.66 -4.28
CA LEU A 176 16.54 2.10 -5.43
C LEU A 176 17.95 1.71 -5.00
N THR A 177 18.26 0.42 -5.02
CA THR A 177 19.59 -0.08 -4.70
C THR A 177 20.53 0.07 -5.89
N ASP A 178 21.65 0.73 -5.65
CA ASP A 178 22.64 0.99 -6.69
C ASP A 178 23.51 -0.24 -6.99
N HIS A 179 24.02 -0.31 -8.20
CA HIS A 179 24.88 -1.37 -8.71
C HIS A 179 26.37 -1.14 -8.41
N ASP A 180 26.81 0.12 -8.20
CA ASP A 180 28.22 0.44 -8.04
C ASP A 180 28.84 -0.21 -6.79
N GLY A 181 30.08 -0.68 -6.97
CA GLY A 181 30.89 -1.27 -5.89
C GLY A 181 30.43 -2.64 -5.41
N LEU A 182 29.41 -3.26 -6.03
CA LEU A 182 28.93 -4.60 -5.69
C LEU A 182 29.39 -5.63 -6.73
N PRO A 183 30.23 -6.62 -6.35
CA PRO A 183 30.58 -7.70 -7.26
C PRO A 183 29.31 -8.44 -7.67
N TRP A 184 29.23 -8.81 -8.95
CA TRP A 184 28.14 -9.66 -9.40
C TRP A 184 28.27 -11.04 -8.74
N GLN A 185 27.13 -11.59 -8.32
CA GLN A 185 27.02 -12.97 -7.84
C GLN A 185 26.01 -13.70 -8.71
N ASP A 186 26.44 -14.82 -9.29
CA ASP A 186 25.58 -15.70 -10.06
C ASP A 186 24.60 -16.42 -9.13
N ASP A 187 23.30 -16.22 -9.32
CA ASP A 187 22.25 -16.98 -8.64
C ASP A 187 21.66 -18.09 -9.52
N GLY A 188 22.22 -18.32 -10.70
CA GLY A 188 21.88 -19.38 -11.64
C GLY A 188 20.66 -19.08 -12.50
N MET A 189 20.06 -17.88 -12.40
CA MET A 189 18.85 -17.53 -13.15
C MET A 189 19.11 -16.61 -14.35
N ARG A 190 20.20 -15.83 -14.39
CA ARG A 190 20.49 -14.86 -15.46
C ARG A 190 21.98 -14.60 -15.67
N GLU A 191 22.37 -14.29 -16.91
CA GLU A 191 23.71 -13.77 -17.23
C GLU A 191 23.81 -12.28 -16.87
N GLY A 192 24.52 -11.94 -15.78
CA GLY A 192 24.67 -10.56 -15.34
C GLY A 192 25.87 -9.85 -15.98
N ASP A 193 25.67 -9.18 -17.11
CA ASP A 193 26.63 -8.17 -17.57
C ASP A 193 26.54 -6.93 -16.63
N LEU A 194 27.69 -6.44 -16.16
CA LEU A 194 27.80 -5.22 -15.37
C LEU A 194 27.16 -4.02 -16.09
N ALA A 195 27.23 -3.97 -17.43
CA ALA A 195 26.62 -2.93 -18.24
C ALA A 195 25.08 -2.96 -18.17
N ILE A 196 24.48 -4.14 -18.09
CA ILE A 196 23.01 -4.29 -17.97
C ILE A 196 22.55 -3.81 -16.59
N ARG A 197 23.32 -4.08 -15.53
CA ARG A 197 22.99 -3.59 -14.17
C ARG A 197 23.00 -2.07 -14.07
N ALA A 198 23.94 -1.41 -14.75
CA ALA A 198 23.98 0.04 -14.84
C ALA A 198 22.74 0.57 -15.55
N ALA A 199 22.46 0.06 -16.75
CA ALA A 199 21.29 0.46 -17.54
C ALA A 199 19.97 0.22 -16.80
N MET A 200 19.83 -0.91 -16.10
CA MET A 200 18.65 -1.22 -15.29
C MET A 200 18.45 -0.23 -14.14
N THR A 201 19.53 0.19 -13.48
CA THR A 201 19.46 1.23 -12.43
C THR A 201 18.90 2.52 -13.01
N ASP A 202 19.41 2.94 -14.16
CA ASP A 202 18.94 4.13 -14.87
C ASP A 202 17.46 4.00 -15.28
N TRP A 203 17.07 2.86 -15.86
CA TRP A 203 15.67 2.61 -16.23
C TRP A 203 14.71 2.68 -15.04
N PHE A 204 15.09 2.15 -13.88
CA PHE A 204 14.28 2.29 -12.67
C PHE A 204 14.17 3.76 -12.23
N ALA A 205 15.29 4.49 -12.20
CA ALA A 205 15.30 5.90 -11.81
C ALA A 205 14.42 6.74 -12.74
N GLU A 206 14.54 6.54 -14.05
CA GLU A 206 13.73 7.22 -15.07
C GLU A 206 12.25 6.88 -14.94
N ALA A 207 11.90 5.58 -14.83
CA ALA A 207 10.52 5.15 -14.71
C ALA A 207 9.83 5.69 -13.45
N LEU A 208 10.53 5.64 -12.30
CA LEU A 208 10.02 6.18 -11.04
C LEU A 208 9.80 7.70 -11.12
N THR A 209 10.77 8.41 -11.71
CA THR A 209 10.70 9.87 -11.88
C THR A 209 9.57 10.26 -12.83
N ALA A 210 9.44 9.59 -13.97
CA ALA A 210 8.39 9.84 -14.96
C ALA A 210 6.99 9.54 -14.39
N ALA A 211 6.87 8.53 -13.53
CA ALA A 211 5.64 8.18 -12.82
C ALA A 211 5.35 9.08 -11.60
N GLY A 212 6.18 10.10 -11.33
CA GLY A 212 6.02 11.02 -10.21
C GLY A 212 6.18 10.38 -8.83
N GLN A 213 6.85 9.23 -8.75
CA GLN A 213 7.04 8.51 -7.50
C GLN A 213 8.21 9.09 -6.70
N SER A 214 8.05 9.19 -5.38
CA SER A 214 9.14 9.56 -4.48
C SER A 214 10.13 8.40 -4.36
N TRP A 215 11.40 8.64 -4.70
CA TRP A 215 12.44 7.61 -4.61
C TRP A 215 13.79 8.14 -4.09
N VAL A 216 14.59 7.24 -3.52
CA VAL A 216 15.94 7.53 -3.00
C VAL A 216 16.91 6.46 -3.48
N LEU A 217 18.07 6.89 -3.99
CA LEU A 217 19.18 6.00 -4.36
C LEU A 217 19.95 5.54 -3.11
N LEU A 218 20.18 4.23 -2.99
CA LEU A 218 20.95 3.61 -1.94
C LEU A 218 22.31 3.14 -2.47
N MET A 219 23.37 3.85 -2.10
CA MET A 219 24.74 3.59 -2.53
C MET A 219 25.61 3.06 -1.38
N GLY A 220 26.75 2.46 -1.73
CA GLY A 220 27.76 2.03 -0.78
C GLY A 220 27.47 0.67 -0.13
N THR A 221 28.01 0.47 1.08
CA THR A 221 27.89 -0.79 1.82
C THR A 221 26.45 -1.03 2.28
N LEU A 222 26.12 -2.29 2.63
CA LEU A 222 24.81 -2.63 3.19
C LEU A 222 24.44 -1.76 4.41
N GLU A 223 25.41 -1.44 5.27
CA GLU A 223 25.19 -0.59 6.44
C GLU A 223 24.84 0.85 6.05
N GLN A 224 25.57 1.44 5.09
CA GLN A 224 25.28 2.78 4.57
C GLN A 224 23.90 2.84 3.89
N ARG A 225 23.58 1.82 3.08
CA ARG A 225 22.26 1.68 2.44
C ARG A 225 21.14 1.61 3.47
N LEU A 226 21.33 0.83 4.53
CA LEU A 226 20.33 0.70 5.61
C LEU A 226 20.17 1.99 6.42
N ASP A 227 21.26 2.68 6.71
CA ASP A 227 21.23 3.97 7.40
C ASP A 227 20.44 5.02 6.60
N VAL A 228 20.69 5.13 5.29
CA VAL A 228 19.89 5.99 4.40
C VAL A 228 18.43 5.55 4.38
N ALA A 229 18.16 4.25 4.17
CA ALA A 229 16.80 3.71 4.13
C ALA A 229 16.00 4.02 5.41
N VAL A 230 16.60 3.81 6.58
CA VAL A 230 15.97 4.11 7.88
C VAL A 230 15.70 5.61 8.00
N ARG A 231 16.67 6.48 7.74
CA ARG A 231 16.46 7.94 7.82
C ARG A 231 15.38 8.44 6.86
N THR A 232 15.22 7.81 5.71
CA THR A 232 14.16 8.14 4.75
C THR A 232 12.78 7.69 5.24
N VAL A 233 12.69 6.50 5.84
CA VAL A 233 11.40 5.91 6.23
C VAL A 233 10.92 6.37 7.61
N GLU A 234 11.84 6.66 8.53
CA GLU A 234 11.52 7.07 9.90
C GLU A 234 10.53 8.25 9.99
N PRO A 235 10.70 9.35 9.21
CA PRO A 235 9.73 10.45 9.22
C PRO A 235 8.35 10.03 8.70
N LEU A 236 8.29 9.12 7.72
CA LEU A 236 7.02 8.61 7.17
C LEU A 236 6.25 7.77 8.19
N VAL A 237 6.99 7.02 9.02
CA VAL A 237 6.47 6.24 10.14
C VAL A 237 6.00 7.18 11.27
N ALA A 238 6.79 8.20 11.62
CA ALA A 238 6.46 9.16 12.66
C ALA A 238 5.16 9.94 12.37
N LEU A 239 4.83 10.20 11.09
CA LEU A 239 3.56 10.82 10.70
C LEU A 239 2.31 9.99 11.09
N ARG A 240 2.48 8.72 11.43
CA ARG A 240 1.42 7.79 11.83
C ARG A 240 1.27 7.67 13.35
N GLU A 241 2.21 8.22 14.11
CA GLU A 241 2.18 8.20 15.56
C GLU A 241 1.50 9.45 16.11
N VAL A 242 1.30 9.48 17.43
CA VAL A 242 0.64 10.59 18.15
C VAL A 242 1.22 11.93 17.69
N ARG A 243 0.35 12.79 17.13
CA ARG A 243 0.66 14.19 16.82
C ARG A 243 0.47 15.10 18.01
#